data_AF-A0A2M4C678-F1
#
_entry.id   AF-A0A2M4C678-F1
#
_cell.length_a   1.000
_cell.length_b   1.000
_cell.length_c   1.000
_cell.angle_alpha   90.00
_cell.angle_beta   90.00
_cell.angle_gamma   90.00
#
_symmetry.space_group_name_H-M   'P 1'
#
loop_
_entity.id
_entity.type
_entity.pdbx_description
1 polymer ?
#
loop_
_entity_poly.entity_id
_entity_poly.type
_entity_poly.pdbx_seq_one_letter_code
_entity_poly.pdbx_strand_id
1 'polypeptide(L)'
;MASSSAHHGLRVVFLFASLLLTVNYCSGGIDTSRVTLDATFYTILGCAADLYASPELIALYQLRIYPDEPTTWCVFRCLGQRLKTYDDTNGFNVDLQYERLKDSLTISEQQYKQGLRNCIQRVTEGRRLGICEKAYRILRGCQGDTIERAHQKELKELLVCGSLT
;
A
#
# COMPACT_ATOMS: atom_id res chain seq x y z
N MET A 1 20.63 65.11 -45.28
CA MET A 1 21.76 65.95 -44.83
C MET A 1 21.63 66.17 -43.33
N ALA A 2 22.75 66.28 -42.60
CA ALA A 2 22.89 66.76 -41.20
C ALA A 2 21.98 66.09 -40.13
N SER A 3 22.57 65.26 -39.25
CA SER A 3 22.88 65.59 -37.83
C SER A 3 21.70 65.29 -36.88
N SER A 4 21.86 65.07 -35.57
CA SER A 4 23.04 65.16 -34.69
C SER A 4 22.96 64.15 -33.53
N SER A 5 24.09 64.02 -32.82
CA SER A 5 24.39 63.47 -31.48
C SER A 5 23.25 63.51 -30.42
N ALA A 6 23.29 62.86 -29.25
CA ALA A 6 24.37 62.26 -28.43
C ALA A 6 23.71 61.33 -27.35
N HIS A 7 24.31 60.75 -26.30
CA HIS A 7 25.68 60.52 -25.77
C HIS A 7 25.60 59.42 -24.66
N HIS A 8 26.74 58.96 -24.13
CA HIS A 8 26.91 58.07 -22.94
C HIS A 8 26.32 56.63 -23.04
N GLY A 9 27.01 55.54 -22.71
CA GLY A 9 28.33 55.37 -22.13
C GLY A 9 28.29 54.95 -20.66
N LEU A 10 28.04 53.67 -20.37
CA LEU A 10 28.44 53.03 -19.12
C LEU A 10 28.56 51.50 -19.26
N ARG A 11 29.69 50.93 -18.82
CA ARG A 11 29.86 49.47 -18.73
C ARG A 11 29.08 48.95 -17.51
N VAL A 12 27.90 48.38 -17.73
CA VAL A 12 27.20 47.63 -16.68
C VAL A 12 27.74 46.20 -16.65
N VAL A 13 28.57 45.91 -15.65
CA VAL A 13 29.00 44.55 -15.34
C VAL A 13 27.78 43.76 -14.87
N PHE A 14 27.35 42.78 -15.65
CA PHE A 14 26.27 41.87 -15.24
C PHE A 14 26.76 40.93 -14.13
N LEU A 15 26.61 41.37 -12.89
CA LEU A 15 26.68 40.51 -11.70
C LEU A 15 25.45 39.60 -11.68
N PHE A 16 25.48 38.52 -12.46
CA PHE A 16 24.62 37.37 -12.22
C PHE A 16 25.06 36.70 -10.92
N ALA A 17 24.47 37.12 -9.81
CA ALA A 17 24.50 36.38 -8.56
C ALA A 17 23.70 35.09 -8.75
N SER A 18 24.37 34.08 -9.30
CA SER A 18 23.84 32.73 -9.46
C SER A 18 23.57 32.12 -8.09
N LEU A 19 22.38 32.36 -7.53
CA LEU A 19 21.85 31.59 -6.42
C LEU A 19 21.52 30.19 -6.94
N LEU A 20 22.57 29.40 -7.13
CA LEU A 20 22.48 27.98 -7.43
C LEU A 20 21.86 27.29 -6.21
N LEU A 21 20.54 27.19 -6.23
CA LEU A 21 19.85 26.13 -5.49
C LEU A 21 20.39 24.82 -6.04
N THR A 22 21.38 24.25 -5.36
CA THR A 22 21.88 22.90 -5.61
C THR A 22 20.79 21.92 -5.19
N VAL A 23 19.78 21.78 -6.05
CA VAL A 23 18.81 20.68 -5.94
C VAL A 23 19.61 19.42 -6.14
N ASN A 24 19.92 18.72 -5.04
CA ASN A 24 20.66 17.48 -5.05
C ASN A 24 19.76 16.40 -5.68
N TYR A 25 19.80 16.33 -7.01
CA TYR A 25 19.00 15.41 -7.79
C TYR A 25 19.56 14.00 -7.56
N CYS A 26 18.73 13.08 -7.08
CA CYS A 26 19.12 11.68 -6.99
C CYS A 26 19.35 11.12 -8.41
N SER A 27 20.60 11.01 -8.83
CA SER A 27 21.00 10.38 -10.10
C SER A 27 20.92 8.85 -10.09
N GLY A 28 20.48 8.26 -8.98
CA GLY A 28 20.09 6.85 -8.91
C GLY A 28 18.62 6.70 -9.29
N GLY A 29 18.33 5.91 -10.33
CA GLY A 29 16.96 5.53 -10.64
C GLY A 29 16.31 4.81 -9.47
N ILE A 30 15.02 5.05 -9.24
CA ILE A 30 14.25 4.36 -8.20
C ILE A 30 14.26 2.85 -8.52
N ASP A 31 14.79 2.04 -7.60
CA ASP A 31 14.83 0.59 -7.72
C ASP A 31 13.43 0.00 -7.48
N THR A 32 12.58 0.10 -8.50
CA THR A 32 11.22 -0.42 -8.48
C THR A 32 11.15 -1.95 -8.40
N SER A 33 12.28 -2.66 -8.56
CA SER A 33 12.32 -4.13 -8.38
C SER A 33 12.03 -4.55 -6.93
N ARG A 34 12.24 -3.64 -5.97
CA ARG A 34 11.89 -3.84 -4.55
C ARG A 34 10.42 -3.56 -4.25
N VAL A 35 9.74 -2.79 -5.09
CA VAL A 35 8.30 -2.54 -4.98
C VAL A 35 7.56 -3.66 -5.70
N THR A 36 7.53 -4.83 -5.09
CA THR A 36 6.67 -5.90 -5.61
C THR A 36 5.21 -5.55 -5.31
N LEU A 37 4.43 -5.30 -6.36
CA LEU A 37 2.98 -5.31 -6.24
C LEU A 37 2.56 -6.75 -5.97
N ASP A 38 2.39 -7.04 -4.68
CA ASP A 38 2.14 -8.37 -4.17
C ASP A 38 0.89 -9.00 -4.82
N ALA A 39 0.86 -10.32 -4.98
CA ALA A 39 -0.24 -10.99 -5.68
C ALA A 39 -1.62 -10.77 -5.02
N THR A 40 -1.66 -10.41 -3.73
CA THR A 40 -2.89 -10.03 -3.00
C THR A 40 -3.45 -8.73 -3.55
N PHE A 41 -2.62 -7.73 -3.85
CA PHE A 41 -3.05 -6.44 -4.42
C PHE A 41 -3.77 -6.61 -5.77
N TYR A 42 -3.15 -7.33 -6.72
CA TYR A 42 -3.82 -7.62 -8.01
C TYR A 42 -5.07 -8.48 -7.83
N THR A 43 -5.09 -9.39 -6.85
CA THR A 43 -6.28 -10.19 -6.55
C THR A 43 -7.42 -9.32 -5.99
N ILE A 44 -7.12 -8.32 -5.15
CA ILE A 44 -8.09 -7.35 -4.63
C ILE A 44 -8.70 -6.53 -5.77
N LEU A 45 -7.88 -5.96 -6.67
CA LEU A 45 -8.38 -5.19 -7.81
C LEU A 45 -9.21 -6.06 -8.77
N GLY A 46 -8.80 -7.30 -9.00
CA GLY A 46 -9.60 -8.25 -9.78
C GLY A 46 -10.95 -8.59 -9.11
N CYS A 47 -10.97 -8.79 -7.80
CA CYS A 47 -12.22 -8.97 -7.05
C CYS A 47 -13.11 -7.72 -7.06
N ALA A 48 -12.54 -6.52 -7.04
CA ALA A 48 -13.28 -5.27 -7.16
C ALA A 48 -13.94 -5.13 -8.53
N ALA A 49 -13.25 -5.54 -9.60
CA ALA A 49 -13.81 -5.56 -10.96
C ALA A 49 -14.95 -6.59 -11.10
N ASP A 50 -14.76 -7.83 -10.65
CA ASP A 50 -15.80 -8.88 -10.65
C ASP A 50 -17.08 -8.47 -9.89
N LEU A 51 -16.93 -7.67 -8.83
CA LEU A 51 -18.03 -7.21 -7.98
C LEU A 51 -18.60 -5.84 -8.39
N TYR A 52 -18.16 -5.29 -9.53
CA TYR A 52 -18.57 -3.98 -10.04
C TYR A 52 -18.42 -2.85 -9.01
N ALA A 53 -17.31 -2.86 -8.26
CA ALA A 53 -17.00 -1.79 -7.30
C ALA A 53 -16.93 -0.43 -8.01
N SER A 54 -17.38 0.63 -7.32
CA SER A 54 -17.44 1.96 -7.93
C SER A 54 -16.04 2.52 -8.25
N PRO A 55 -15.90 3.45 -9.21
CA PRO A 55 -14.62 4.09 -9.52
C PRO A 55 -13.94 4.72 -8.30
N GLU A 56 -14.72 5.27 -7.37
CA GLU A 56 -14.23 5.86 -6.12
C GLU A 56 -13.63 4.80 -5.18
N LEU A 57 -14.30 3.64 -5.04
CA LEU A 57 -13.78 2.51 -4.27
C LEU A 57 -12.50 1.96 -4.91
N ILE A 58 -12.47 1.82 -6.24
CA ILE A 58 -11.28 1.35 -6.97
C ILE A 58 -10.10 2.32 -6.76
N ALA A 59 -10.33 3.63 -6.81
CA ALA A 59 -9.30 4.63 -6.54
C ALA A 59 -8.76 4.55 -5.10
N LEU A 60 -9.62 4.30 -4.11
CA LEU A 60 -9.20 4.05 -2.72
C LEU A 60 -8.38 2.75 -2.61
N TYR A 61 -8.82 1.65 -3.25
CA TYR A 61 -8.10 0.37 -3.22
C TYR A 61 -6.71 0.45 -3.86
N GLN A 62 -6.55 1.25 -4.92
CA GLN A 62 -5.24 1.53 -5.53
C GLN A 62 -4.27 2.22 -4.56
N LEU A 63 -4.79 3.04 -3.63
CA LEU A 63 -4.04 3.66 -2.54
C LEU A 63 -3.91 2.74 -1.30
N ARG A 64 -4.31 1.46 -1.40
CA ARG A 64 -4.47 0.50 -0.29
C ARG A 64 -5.41 0.98 0.83
N ILE A 65 -6.28 1.96 0.53
CA ILE A 65 -7.34 2.42 1.43
C ILE A 65 -8.58 1.57 1.17
N TYR A 66 -8.99 0.82 2.19
CA TYR A 66 -10.21 0.03 2.13
C TYR A 66 -11.22 0.65 3.14
N PRO A 67 -12.39 1.17 2.73
CA PRO A 67 -13.42 1.62 3.67
C PRO A 67 -14.12 0.46 4.38
N ASP A 68 -14.88 0.74 5.43
CA ASP A 68 -15.67 -0.26 6.17
C ASP A 68 -17.11 -0.34 5.65
N GLU A 69 -17.28 -0.79 4.40
CA GLU A 69 -18.58 -0.84 3.71
C GLU A 69 -18.82 -2.15 2.93
N PRO A 70 -20.10 -2.48 2.58
CA PRO A 70 -20.49 -3.78 2.05
C PRO A 70 -19.73 -4.30 0.81
N THR A 71 -19.37 -3.42 -0.12
CA THR A 71 -18.66 -3.79 -1.35
C THR A 71 -17.24 -4.25 -1.01
N THR A 72 -16.52 -3.45 -0.23
CA THR A 72 -15.21 -3.76 0.34
C THR A 72 -15.26 -5.06 1.13
N TRP A 73 -16.32 -5.29 1.91
CA TRP A 73 -16.47 -6.54 2.65
C TRP A 73 -16.49 -7.75 1.71
N CYS A 74 -17.25 -7.68 0.61
CA CYS A 74 -17.33 -8.75 -0.37
C CYS A 74 -16.06 -8.89 -1.23
N VAL A 75 -15.33 -7.79 -1.48
CA VAL A 75 -13.99 -7.83 -2.11
C VAL A 75 -13.02 -8.65 -1.26
N PHE A 76 -12.99 -8.44 0.05
CA PHE A 76 -12.18 -9.27 0.94
C PHE A 76 -12.67 -10.73 1.00
N ARG A 77 -13.98 -11.01 0.97
CA ARG A 77 -14.47 -12.39 0.83
C ARG A 77 -13.95 -13.06 -0.45
N CYS A 78 -14.06 -12.39 -1.59
CA CYS A 78 -13.55 -12.86 -2.87
C CYS A 78 -12.03 -13.09 -2.83
N LEU A 79 -11.28 -12.19 -2.19
CA LEU A 79 -9.83 -12.32 -2.00
C LEU A 79 -9.49 -13.63 -1.29
N GLY A 80 -10.10 -13.90 -0.14
CA GLY A 80 -9.86 -15.13 0.62
C GLY A 80 -10.26 -16.40 -0.15
N GLN A 81 -11.33 -16.33 -0.95
CA GLN A 81 -11.77 -17.44 -1.82
C GLN A 81 -10.80 -17.71 -2.97
N ARG A 82 -10.35 -16.68 -3.71
CA ARG A 82 -9.35 -16.83 -4.78
C ARG A 82 -8.01 -17.35 -4.26
N LEU A 83 -7.61 -16.94 -3.06
CA LEU A 83 -6.40 -17.41 -2.37
C LEU A 83 -6.60 -18.76 -1.63
N LYS A 84 -7.82 -19.31 -1.63
CA LYS A 84 -8.24 -20.53 -0.94
C LYS A 84 -8.04 -20.51 0.59
N THR A 85 -7.75 -19.35 1.17
CA THR A 85 -7.57 -19.16 2.63
C THR A 85 -8.89 -18.84 3.36
N TYR A 86 -9.98 -18.64 2.64
CA TYR A 86 -11.32 -18.49 3.21
C TYR A 86 -12.38 -19.18 2.33
N ASP A 87 -13.29 -19.91 2.96
CA ASP A 87 -14.56 -20.34 2.36
C ASP A 87 -15.72 -20.13 3.35
N ASP A 88 -16.96 -20.09 2.85
CA ASP A 88 -18.12 -19.76 3.69
C ASP A 88 -18.52 -20.89 4.67
N THR A 89 -18.10 -22.12 4.41
CA THR A 89 -18.45 -23.32 5.17
C THR A 89 -17.47 -23.56 6.32
N ASN A 90 -16.17 -23.62 6.02
CA ASN A 90 -15.11 -23.87 7.00
C ASN A 90 -14.54 -22.58 7.60
N GLY A 91 -14.81 -21.42 6.99
CA GLY A 91 -14.26 -20.14 7.41
C GLY A 91 -12.81 -19.97 6.97
N PHE A 92 -11.98 -19.44 7.87
CA PHE A 92 -10.61 -19.04 7.55
C PHE A 92 -9.59 -20.15 7.83
N ASN A 93 -8.84 -20.55 6.80
CA ASN A 93 -7.79 -21.56 6.89
C ASN A 93 -6.48 -20.95 7.40
N VAL A 94 -6.31 -20.99 8.72
CA VAL A 94 -5.14 -20.48 9.45
C VAL A 94 -3.84 -21.16 8.99
N ASP A 95 -3.88 -22.45 8.68
CA ASP A 95 -2.70 -23.23 8.31
C ASP A 95 -2.23 -22.89 6.89
N LEU A 96 -3.15 -22.79 5.92
CA LEU A 96 -2.81 -22.34 4.56
C LEU A 96 -2.35 -20.88 4.52
N GLN A 97 -2.92 -20.00 5.34
CA GLN A 97 -2.43 -18.62 5.43
C GLN A 97 -1.00 -18.56 6.00
N TYR A 98 -0.68 -19.38 7.00
CA TYR A 98 0.69 -19.47 7.50
C TYR A 98 1.65 -19.92 6.39
N GLU A 99 1.33 -20.99 5.64
CA GLU A 99 2.16 -21.46 4.53
C GLU A 99 2.41 -20.39 3.46
N ARG A 100 1.43 -19.49 3.23
CA ARG A 100 1.56 -18.36 2.30
C ARG A 100 2.42 -17.20 2.80
N LEU A 101 2.62 -17.07 4.12
CA LEU A 101 3.32 -15.93 4.73
C LEU A 101 4.59 -16.28 5.48
N LYS A 102 4.86 -17.55 5.78
CA LYS A 102 5.93 -18.01 6.69
C LYS A 102 7.31 -17.38 6.42
N ASP A 103 7.68 -17.22 5.15
CA ASP A 103 8.98 -16.65 4.75
C ASP A 103 9.09 -15.13 5.04
N SER A 104 7.97 -14.47 5.30
CA SER A 104 7.86 -13.06 5.69
C SER A 104 7.56 -12.84 7.18
N LEU A 105 7.38 -13.92 7.97
CA LEU A 105 7.08 -13.83 9.40
C LEU A 105 8.35 -13.78 10.25
N THR A 106 8.35 -12.90 11.26
CA THR A 106 9.42 -12.79 12.27
C THR A 106 9.09 -13.49 13.59
N ILE A 107 7.95 -14.19 13.65
CA ILE A 107 7.43 -14.88 14.83
C ILE A 107 7.23 -16.37 14.55
N SER A 108 7.18 -17.19 15.60
CA SER A 108 7.00 -18.64 15.42
C SER A 108 5.62 -18.97 14.85
N GLU A 109 5.53 -20.13 14.18
CA GLU A 109 4.27 -20.70 13.70
C GLU A 109 3.18 -20.72 14.78
N GLN A 110 3.53 -21.20 15.97
CA GLN A 110 2.60 -21.31 17.09
C GLN A 110 2.09 -19.93 17.53
N GLN A 111 2.97 -18.92 17.63
CA GLN A 111 2.57 -17.55 17.97
C GLN A 111 1.66 -16.95 16.90
N TYR A 112 2.00 -17.11 15.62
CA TYR A 112 1.19 -16.64 14.50
C TYR A 112 -0.20 -17.29 14.49
N LYS A 113 -0.26 -18.63 14.47
CA LYS A 113 -1.52 -19.38 14.38
C LYS A 113 -2.41 -19.17 15.61
N GLN A 114 -1.84 -19.06 16.81
CA GLN A 114 -2.62 -18.76 18.03
C GLN A 114 -3.14 -17.32 18.03
N GLY A 115 -2.32 -16.34 17.66
CA GLY A 115 -2.74 -14.93 17.55
C GLY A 115 -3.91 -14.76 16.56
N LEU A 116 -3.83 -15.46 15.42
CA LEU A 116 -4.87 -15.45 14.40
C LEU A 116 -6.17 -16.08 14.89
N ARG A 117 -6.11 -17.26 15.52
CA ARG A 117 -7.29 -17.93 16.13
C ARG A 117 -7.96 -17.07 17.21
N ASN A 118 -7.17 -16.50 18.12
CA ASN A 118 -7.67 -15.59 19.16
C ASN A 118 -8.34 -14.34 18.58
N CYS A 119 -7.81 -13.80 17.47
CA CYS A 119 -8.46 -12.68 16.79
C CYS A 119 -9.76 -13.09 16.11
N ILE A 120 -9.76 -14.20 15.36
CA ILE A 120 -10.94 -14.71 14.65
C ILE A 120 -12.10 -14.93 15.63
N GLN A 121 -11.83 -15.53 16.79
CA GLN A 121 -12.81 -15.67 17.85
C GLN A 121 -13.34 -14.28 18.28
N ARG A 122 -12.46 -13.37 18.71
CA ARG A 122 -12.85 -12.03 19.19
C ARG A 122 -13.70 -11.24 18.19
N VAL A 123 -13.43 -11.34 16.88
CA VAL A 123 -14.18 -10.58 15.86
C VAL A 123 -15.48 -11.24 15.42
N THR A 124 -15.76 -12.49 15.81
CA THR A 124 -16.97 -13.24 15.40
C THR A 124 -17.87 -13.71 16.55
N GLU A 125 -17.32 -13.93 17.75
CA GLU A 125 -18.04 -14.47 18.90
C GLU A 125 -19.22 -13.57 19.33
N GLY A 126 -20.41 -14.16 19.48
CA GLY A 126 -21.64 -13.45 19.83
C GLY A 126 -22.21 -12.52 18.73
N ARG A 127 -21.57 -12.41 17.55
CA ARG A 127 -21.97 -11.43 16.50
C ARG A 127 -22.72 -12.09 15.34
N ARG A 128 -23.87 -11.53 14.97
CA ARG A 128 -24.61 -11.90 13.76
C ARG A 128 -24.10 -11.09 12.55
N LEU A 129 -23.03 -11.59 11.93
CA LEU A 129 -22.40 -10.96 10.76
C LEU A 129 -22.93 -11.55 9.44
N GLY A 130 -23.01 -10.72 8.40
CA GLY A 130 -23.20 -11.21 7.03
C GLY A 130 -21.94 -11.93 6.51
N ILE A 131 -22.08 -12.79 5.49
CA ILE A 131 -20.97 -13.62 4.98
C ILE A 131 -19.76 -12.78 4.53
N CYS A 132 -20.01 -11.65 3.87
CA CYS A 132 -18.96 -10.73 3.45
C CYS A 132 -18.32 -10.01 4.64
N GLU A 133 -19.13 -9.47 5.58
CA GLU A 133 -18.60 -8.76 6.74
C GLU A 133 -17.73 -9.71 7.59
N LYS A 134 -18.19 -10.94 7.86
CA LYS A 134 -17.43 -11.97 8.57
C LYS A 134 -16.06 -12.20 7.93
N ALA A 135 -16.03 -12.42 6.62
CA ALA A 135 -14.79 -12.64 5.88
C ALA A 135 -13.84 -11.43 6.00
N TYR A 136 -14.35 -10.21 5.83
CA TYR A 136 -13.58 -8.98 5.93
C TYR A 136 -13.03 -8.69 7.33
N ARG A 137 -13.84 -8.86 8.39
CA ARG A 137 -13.40 -8.69 9.79
C ARG A 137 -12.25 -9.65 10.12
N ILE A 138 -12.23 -10.83 9.52
CA ILE A 138 -11.13 -11.80 9.66
C ILE A 138 -9.94 -11.42 8.77
N LEU A 139 -10.12 -11.38 7.46
CA LEU A 139 -9.04 -11.24 6.47
C LEU A 139 -8.28 -9.92 6.61
N ARG A 140 -8.99 -8.82 6.89
CA ARG A 140 -8.37 -7.52 7.17
C ARG A 140 -8.08 -7.34 8.65
N GLY A 141 -9.07 -7.55 9.50
CA GLY A 141 -8.99 -7.20 10.93
C GLY A 141 -8.06 -8.09 11.76
N CYS A 142 -7.76 -9.31 11.31
CA CYS A 142 -6.88 -10.24 12.02
C CYS A 142 -5.48 -10.39 11.42
N GLN A 143 -5.23 -9.92 10.20
CA GLN A 143 -3.90 -9.93 9.58
C GLN A 143 -3.12 -8.61 9.80
N GLY A 144 -3.56 -7.80 10.78
CA GLY A 144 -3.08 -6.45 11.04
C GLY A 144 -1.57 -6.33 11.23
N ASP A 145 -1.03 -5.19 10.80
CA ASP A 145 0.39 -4.78 10.81
C ASP A 145 1.41 -5.73 10.16
N THR A 146 1.13 -7.00 9.90
CA THR A 146 2.09 -7.91 9.26
C THR A 146 2.30 -7.53 7.79
N ILE A 147 1.22 -7.12 7.12
CA ILE A 147 1.24 -6.58 5.75
C ILE A 147 1.68 -5.10 5.76
N GLU A 148 1.15 -4.30 6.69
CA GLU A 148 1.47 -2.87 6.79
C GLU A 148 2.96 -2.60 7.10
N ARG A 149 3.58 -3.40 8.00
CA ARG A 149 5.00 -3.24 8.36
C ARG A 149 5.95 -3.76 7.28
N ALA A 150 5.56 -4.76 6.49
CA ALA A 150 6.34 -5.18 5.32
C ALA A 150 6.44 -4.01 4.33
N HIS A 151 5.30 -3.42 3.97
CA HIS A 151 5.26 -2.29 3.03
C HIS A 151 5.89 -1.00 3.59
N GLN A 152 5.72 -0.68 4.88
CA GLN A 152 6.42 0.45 5.48
C GLN A 152 7.94 0.26 5.59
N LYS A 153 8.44 -0.98 5.67
CA LYS A 153 9.88 -1.24 5.61
C LYS A 153 10.43 -0.96 4.21
N GLU A 154 9.76 -1.47 3.18
CA GLU A 154 10.08 -1.22 1.77
C GLU A 154 10.05 0.29 1.43
N LEU A 155 9.00 1.01 1.87
CA LEU A 155 8.89 2.46 1.72
C LEU A 155 9.97 3.23 2.50
N LYS A 156 10.37 2.77 3.69
CA LYS A 156 11.48 3.39 4.44
C LYS A 156 12.82 3.20 3.75
N GLU A 157 13.08 2.03 3.16
CA GLU A 157 14.30 1.79 2.38
C GLU A 157 14.38 2.69 1.13
N LEU A 158 13.25 3.02 0.50
CA LEU A 158 13.18 4.05 -0.54
C LEU A 158 13.41 5.48 -0.01
N LEU A 159 12.92 5.78 1.21
CA LEU A 159 13.11 7.07 1.87
C LEU A 159 14.53 7.32 2.42
N VAL A 160 15.40 6.30 2.52
CA VAL A 160 16.81 6.49 2.93
C VAL A 160 17.56 7.42 1.95
N CYS A 161 17.17 7.44 0.67
CA CYS A 161 17.68 8.41 -0.31
C CYS A 161 17.31 9.88 0.01
N GLY A 162 16.41 10.13 0.96
CA GLY A 162 15.95 11.46 1.38
C GLY A 162 16.45 11.92 2.76
N SER A 163 17.36 11.20 3.43
CA SER A 163 17.83 11.57 4.77
C SER A 163 19.26 11.12 5.06
N LEU A 164 20.22 11.80 4.43
CA LEU A 164 21.61 11.91 4.92
C LEU A 164 21.96 13.41 5.01
N THR A 165 21.93 13.90 6.26
CA THR A 165 22.56 15.17 6.69
C THR A 165 24.06 14.98 6.84
#